data_AF-A0A367HRH6-F1
#
_entry.id   AF-A0A367HRH6-F1
#
_cell.length_a   1.000
_cell.length_b   1.000
_cell.length_c   1.000
_cell.angle_alpha   90.00
_cell.angle_beta   90.00
_cell.angle_gamma   90.00
#
_symmetry.space_group_name_H-M   'P 1'
#
loop_
_entity.id
_entity.type
_entity.pdbx_description
1 polymer ?
#
loop_
_entity_poly.entity_id
_entity_poly.type
_entity_poly.pdbx_seq_one_letter_code
_entity_poly.pdbx_strand_id
1 'polypeptide(L)'
;MEAMRDTQHMPTASSDSPGPHHPAVTVPAAARLVELIVKAVRNGDEQTIRTLLHELTEVADIEALLLLRRRLNEDMYWRAHPALRANPGAA
;
A
#
# COMPACT_ATOMS: atom_id res chain seq x y z
N MET A 1 38.99 39.47 -34.91
CA MET A 1 37.53 39.39 -35.16
C MET A 1 37.26 37.92 -35.47
N GLU A 2 37.06 37.06 -34.47
CA GLU A 2 35.73 36.75 -33.87
C GLU A 2 34.69 36.54 -34.98
N ALA A 3 34.04 35.39 -35.15
CA ALA A 3 33.44 34.47 -34.18
C ALA A 3 33.35 33.06 -34.80
N MET A 4 33.65 31.97 -34.10
CA MET A 4 32.68 31.17 -33.31
C MET A 4 31.33 30.98 -34.01
N ARG A 5 31.04 29.72 -34.41
CA ARG A 5 29.75 29.00 -34.34
C ARG A 5 29.89 27.66 -35.08
N ASP A 6 30.04 26.55 -34.36
CA ASP A 6 28.93 25.73 -33.85
C ASP A 6 28.10 25.13 -34.97
N THR A 7 28.30 23.84 -35.27
CA THR A 7 27.23 22.83 -35.22
C THR A 7 27.81 21.44 -35.43
N GLN A 8 28.15 20.79 -34.33
CA GLN A 8 28.18 19.34 -34.23
C GLN A 8 26.76 18.84 -34.55
N HIS A 9 26.57 18.20 -35.70
CA HIS A 9 25.36 17.42 -35.95
C HIS A 9 25.61 16.01 -35.43
N MET A 10 25.27 15.82 -34.14
CA MET A 10 25.25 14.52 -33.49
C MET A 10 24.16 13.62 -34.10
N PRO A 11 24.34 12.28 -34.06
CA PRO A 11 23.28 11.35 -34.46
C PRO A 11 22.06 11.54 -33.56
N THR A 12 20.88 11.69 -34.17
CA THR A 12 19.59 11.66 -33.46
C THR A 12 19.42 10.28 -32.85
N ALA A 13 19.78 10.15 -31.57
CA ALA A 13 19.29 9.06 -30.75
C ALA A 13 17.76 9.15 -30.76
N SER A 14 17.13 8.09 -31.27
CA SER A 14 15.73 7.82 -31.03
C SER A 14 15.48 7.95 -29.54
N SER A 15 14.79 9.01 -29.12
CA SER A 15 14.09 9.03 -27.83
C SER A 15 12.99 7.97 -27.93
N ASP A 16 13.39 6.72 -27.71
CA ASP A 16 12.53 5.74 -27.05
C ASP A 16 12.26 6.32 -25.66
N SER A 17 11.28 7.23 -25.59
CA SER A 17 10.77 7.71 -24.33
C SER A 17 10.24 6.49 -23.60
N PRO A 18 10.80 6.10 -22.44
CA PRO A 18 10.11 5.13 -21.60
C PRO A 18 8.73 5.74 -21.30
N GLY A 19 7.68 5.00 -21.66
CA GLY A 19 6.30 5.41 -21.47
C GLY A 19 6.03 5.86 -20.04
N PRO A 20 4.89 6.54 -19.77
CA PRO A 20 4.59 7.01 -18.43
C PRO A 20 4.72 5.82 -17.50
N HIS A 21 5.73 5.89 -16.62
CA HIS A 21 5.86 4.96 -15.52
C HIS A 21 4.48 4.94 -14.87
N HIS A 22 3.80 3.79 -14.94
CA HIS A 22 2.58 3.58 -14.18
C HIS A 22 2.83 4.15 -12.79
N PRO A 23 1.98 5.06 -12.27
CA PRO A 23 2.19 5.57 -10.94
C PRO A 23 2.24 4.34 -10.05
N ALA A 24 3.42 4.07 -9.47
CA ALA A 24 3.56 3.09 -8.43
C ALA A 24 2.56 3.55 -7.39
N VAL A 25 1.41 2.85 -7.33
CA VAL A 25 0.29 3.22 -6.48
C VAL A 25 0.88 3.32 -5.09
N THR A 26 1.10 4.57 -4.66
CA THR A 26 1.81 4.82 -3.42
C THR A 26 0.77 4.52 -2.37
N VAL A 27 0.75 3.26 -1.91
CA VAL A 27 -0.15 2.82 -0.87
C VAL A 27 0.07 3.77 0.30
N PRO A 28 -0.98 4.49 0.75
CA PRO A 28 -0.84 5.43 1.84
C PRO A 28 -0.18 4.75 3.04
N ALA A 29 0.74 5.42 3.72
CA ALA A 29 1.51 4.84 4.83
C ALA A 29 0.60 4.18 5.89
N ALA A 30 -0.58 4.78 6.13
CA ALA A 30 -1.60 4.26 7.02
C ALA A 30 -2.22 2.93 6.54
N ALA A 31 -2.45 2.76 5.23
CA ALA A 31 -2.98 1.50 4.68
C ALA A 31 -1.99 0.34 4.86
N ARG A 32 -0.68 0.62 4.72
CA ARG A 32 0.37 -0.37 4.99
C ARG A 32 0.42 -0.75 6.47
N LEU A 33 0.28 0.21 7.39
CA LEU A 33 0.21 -0.06 8.83
C LEU A 33 -1.01 -0.93 9.19
N VAL A 34 -2.16 -0.65 8.58
CA VAL A 34 -3.39 -1.45 8.78
C VAL A 34 -3.16 -2.91 8.38
N GLU A 35 -2.53 -3.18 7.24
CA GLU A 35 -2.22 -4.55 6.79
C GLU A 35 -1.31 -5.29 7.78
N LEU A 36 -0.29 -4.61 8.31
CA LEU A 36 0.63 -5.18 9.30
C LEU A 36 -0.08 -5.48 10.63
N ILE A 37 -0.98 -4.60 11.08
CA ILE A 37 -1.79 -4.82 12.30
C ILE A 37 -2.66 -6.06 12.14
N VAL A 38 -3.36 -6.20 11.01
CA VAL A 38 -4.21 -7.37 10.73
C VAL A 38 -3.37 -8.65 10.75
N LYS A 39 -2.16 -8.63 10.18
CA LYS A 39 -1.25 -9.78 10.22
C LYS A 39 -0.80 -10.12 11.65
N ALA A 40 -0.47 -9.12 12.47
CA ALA A 40 -0.07 -9.32 13.86
C ALA A 40 -1.22 -9.89 14.71
N VAL A 41 -2.45 -9.36 14.53
CA VAL A 41 -3.68 -9.92 15.12
C VAL A 41 -3.88 -11.38 14.72
N ARG A 42 -3.65 -11.70 13.44
CA ARG A 42 -3.80 -13.08 12.96
C ARG A 42 -2.87 -14.05 13.68
N ASN A 43 -1.65 -13.61 13.94
CA ASN A 43 -0.59 -14.38 14.60
C ASN A 43 -0.68 -14.35 16.14
N GLY A 44 -1.58 -13.54 16.73
CA GLY A 44 -1.67 -13.37 18.18
C GLY A 44 -0.47 -12.63 18.79
N ASP A 45 0.27 -11.87 17.98
CA ASP A 45 1.47 -11.16 18.44
C ASP A 45 1.09 -9.83 19.10
N GLU A 46 0.77 -9.91 20.39
CA GLU A 46 0.26 -8.77 21.16
C GLU A 46 1.25 -7.60 21.24
N GLN A 47 2.55 -7.89 21.31
CA GLN A 47 3.58 -6.85 21.37
C GLN A 47 3.67 -6.09 20.04
N THR A 48 3.69 -6.81 18.92
CA THR A 48 3.70 -6.19 17.59
C THR A 48 2.41 -5.40 17.33
N ILE A 49 1.25 -5.88 17.80
CA ILE A 49 -0.02 -5.15 17.70
C ILE A 49 0.09 -3.79 18.42
N ARG A 50 0.60 -3.76 19.65
CA ARG A 50 0.72 -2.52 20.44
C ARG A 50 1.67 -1.52 19.77
N THR A 51 2.81 -1.97 19.26
CA THR A 51 3.76 -1.12 18.54
C THR A 51 3.13 -0.52 17.29
N LEU A 52 2.49 -1.34 16.46
CA LEU A 52 1.89 -0.87 15.21
C LEU A 52 0.68 0.04 15.44
N LEU A 53 -0.11 -0.19 16.50
CA LEU A 53 -1.19 0.72 16.89
C LEU A 53 -0.65 2.08 17.34
N HIS A 54 0.48 2.11 18.05
CA HIS A 54 1.12 3.37 18.44
C HIS A 54 1.65 4.13 17.21
N GLU A 55 2.31 3.45 16.28
CA GLU A 55 2.73 4.07 15.01
C GLU A 55 1.54 4.57 14.19
N LEU A 56 0.42 3.86 14.22
CA LEU A 56 -0.81 4.29 13.56
C LEU A 56 -1.36 5.59 14.16
N THR A 57 -1.24 5.81 15.48
CA THR A 57 -1.73 7.07 16.10
C THR A 57 -1.03 8.33 15.61
N GLU A 58 0.21 8.22 15.13
CA GLU A 58 1.00 9.36 14.61
C GLU A 58 0.56 9.78 13.19
N VAL A 59 -0.12 8.90 12.45
CA VAL A 59 -0.43 9.10 11.02
C VAL A 59 -1.90 8.90 10.65
N ALA A 60 -2.73 8.43 11.58
CA ALA A 60 -4.09 8.03 11.27
C ALA A 60 -5.04 9.23 11.19
N ASP A 61 -5.55 9.46 9.98
CA ASP A 61 -6.84 10.12 9.81
C ASP A 61 -7.99 9.13 10.03
N ILE A 62 -9.20 9.66 10.25
CA ILE A 62 -10.44 8.91 10.51
C ILE A 62 -10.68 7.78 9.50
N GLU A 63 -10.37 7.97 8.22
CA GLU A 63 -10.51 6.97 7.15
C GLU A 63 -9.62 5.74 7.40
N ALA A 64 -8.39 5.92 7.89
CA ALA A 64 -7.49 4.82 8.22
C ALA A 64 -8.01 3.98 9.39
N LEU A 65 -8.60 4.64 10.41
CA LEU A 65 -9.21 3.95 11.55
C LEU A 65 -10.47 3.18 11.13
N LEU A 66 -11.29 3.75 10.25
CA LEU A 66 -12.45 3.07 9.68
C LEU A 66 -12.05 1.83 8.85
N LEU A 67 -10.97 1.95 8.06
CA LEU A 67 -10.42 0.82 7.31
C LEU A 67 -9.92 -0.29 8.24
N LEU A 68 -9.19 0.06 9.30
CA LEU A 68 -8.72 -0.90 10.30
C LEU A 68 -9.90 -1.65 10.94
N ARG A 69 -10.90 -0.92 11.42
CA ARG A 69 -12.11 -1.49 12.04
C ARG A 69 -12.80 -2.47 11.10
N ARG A 70 -12.97 -2.10 9.83
CA ARG A 70 -13.60 -2.96 8.83
C ARG A 70 -12.82 -4.26 8.66
N ARG A 71 -11.50 -4.19 8.47
CA ARG A 71 -10.65 -5.36 8.24
C ARG A 71 -10.61 -6.31 9.45
N LEU A 72 -10.56 -5.78 10.66
CA LEU A 72 -10.62 -6.58 11.88
C LEU A 72 -11.97 -7.29 12.03
N ASN A 73 -13.08 -6.61 11.73
CA ASN A 73 -14.41 -7.22 11.74
C ASN A 73 -14.55 -8.32 10.69
N GLU A 74 -14.03 -8.12 9.47
CA GLU A 74 -14.02 -9.15 8.43
C GLU A 74 -13.22 -10.38 8.89
N ASP A 75 -12.03 -10.19 9.45
CA ASP A 75 -11.21 -11.32 9.94
C ASP A 75 -11.89 -12.09 11.09
N MET A 76 -12.49 -11.36 12.03
CA MET A 76 -13.24 -11.94 13.15
C MET A 76 -14.48 -12.69 12.68
N TYR A 77 -15.22 -12.14 11.70
CA TYR A 77 -16.38 -12.80 11.10
C TYR A 77 -15.98 -14.12 10.44
N TRP A 78 -14.89 -14.14 9.69
CA TRP A 78 -14.38 -15.38 9.10
C TRP A 78 -13.89 -16.41 10.12
N ARG A 79 -13.33 -15.95 11.25
CA ARG A 79 -12.94 -16.84 12.37
C ARG A 79 -14.16 -17.44 13.08
N ALA A 80 -15.24 -16.68 13.23
CA ALA A 80 -16.48 -17.15 13.85
C ALA A 80 -17.31 -18.06 12.93
N HIS A 81 -17.14 -17.93 11.61
CA HIS A 81 -17.90 -18.68 10.61
C HIS A 81 -16.99 -19.44 9.63
N PRO A 82 -16.25 -20.47 10.11
CA PRO A 82 -15.32 -21.23 9.28
C PRO A 82 -16.00 -21.97 8.11
N ALA A 83 -17.28 -22.34 8.26
CA ALA A 83 -18.06 -23.01 7.22
C ALA A 83 -18.31 -22.12 5.98
N LEU A 84 -18.46 -20.80 6.16
CA LEU A 84 -18.67 -19.86 5.05
C LEU A 84 -17.36 -19.61 4.27
N ARG A 85 -16.21 -19.73 4.94
CA ARG A 85 -14.89 -19.61 4.29
C ARG A 85 -14.61 -20.75 3.32
N ALA A 86 -15.16 -21.94 3.60
CA ALA A 86 -15.01 -23.12 2.75
C ALA A 86 -15.98 -23.15 1.56
N ASN A 87 -17.03 -22.32 1.56
CA ASN A 87 -18.06 -22.29 0.52
C ASN A 87 -18.56 -20.86 0.26
N PRO A 88 -17.86 -20.06 -0.56
CA PRO A 88 -18.22 -18.66 -0.81
C PRO A 88 -19.49 -18.46 -1.66
N GLY A 89 -20.20 -19.53 -2.02
CA GLY A 89 -21.40 -19.50 -2.89
C GLY A 89 -22.70 -20.00 -2.26
N ALA A 90 -22.75 -20.20 -0.93
CA ALA A 90 -23.93 -20.72 -0.24
C ALA A 90 -24.84 -19.64 0.38
N ALA A 91 -24.68 -18.37 -0.01
CA ALA A 91 -25.50 -17.25 0.44
C ALA A 91 -26.77 -17.09 -0.42
#